data_AF-A0A0C9Y9X5-F1
#
_entry.id   AF-A0A0C9Y9X5-F1
#
_cell.length_a   1.000
_cell.length_b   1.000
_cell.length_c   1.000
_cell.angle_alpha   90.00
_cell.angle_beta   90.00
_cell.angle_gamma   90.00
#
_symmetry.space_group_name_H-M   'P 1'
#
loop_
_entity.id
_entity.type
_entity.pdbx_description
1 polymer ?
#
loop_
_entity_poly.entity_id
_entity_poly.type
_entity_poly.pdbx_seq_one_letter_code
_entity_poly.pdbx_strand_id
1 'polypeptide(L)'
;MPKPHILFATAWQEADTDSQRIKSGVVDPGYRFPKPTLFVNVSTPERKKTYLLNWLSAHPLWISQVNIRPPSKFPSPQMWRDFLNTIDTDPLPSTKTASTKLAVRDILGEAIINSAQGSVGAPQEITWRGMQGISSLSDPPLSFMRSLLWELYELNFRYELYALD
;
A
#
# COMPACT_ATOMS: atom_id res chain seq x y z
N MET A 1 21.87 -16.93 7.85
CA MET A 1 20.46 -17.30 8.10
C MET A 1 20.44 -18.44 9.11
N PRO A 2 19.62 -18.37 10.18
CA PRO A 2 19.48 -19.49 11.10
C PRO A 2 18.87 -20.70 10.36
N LYS A 3 19.36 -21.90 10.66
CA LYS A 3 18.83 -23.14 10.07
C LYS A 3 17.40 -23.37 10.60
N PRO A 4 16.41 -23.68 9.74
CA PRO A 4 15.07 -23.98 10.22
C PRO A 4 15.12 -25.20 11.14
N HIS A 5 14.42 -25.09 12.27
CA HIS A 5 14.31 -26.15 13.26
C HIS A 5 13.71 -27.40 12.61
N ILE A 6 14.25 -28.61 12.87
CA ILE A 6 13.84 -29.86 12.20
C ILE A 6 12.32 -30.09 12.31
N LEU A 7 11.73 -29.77 13.45
CA LEU A 7 10.27 -29.85 13.66
C LEU A 7 9.47 -28.97 12.69
N PHE A 8 9.98 -27.80 12.32
CA PHE A 8 9.31 -26.93 11.35
C PHE A 8 9.38 -27.51 9.93
N ALA A 9 10.51 -28.13 9.56
CA ALA A 9 10.64 -28.77 8.26
C ALA A 9 9.70 -29.98 8.10
N THR A 10 9.54 -30.79 9.15
CA THR A 10 8.58 -31.91 9.15
C THR A 10 7.15 -31.42 9.10
N ALA A 11 6.78 -30.45 9.95
CA ALA A 11 5.44 -29.87 9.94
C ALA A 11 5.08 -29.23 8.59
N TRP A 12 6.05 -28.61 7.90
CA TRP A 12 5.84 -28.04 6.58
C TRP A 12 5.62 -29.09 5.49
N GLN A 13 6.21 -30.28 5.62
CA GLN A 13 5.98 -31.40 4.68
C GLN A 13 4.62 -32.08 4.91
N GLU A 14 4.14 -32.08 6.16
CA GLU A 14 2.82 -32.63 6.51
C GLU A 14 1.68 -31.63 6.29
N ALA A 15 2.01 -30.36 6.04
CA ALA A 15 1.02 -29.33 5.74
C ALA A 15 0.28 -29.67 4.43
N ASP A 16 -1.04 -29.76 4.53
CA ASP A 16 -1.90 -29.98 3.38
C ASP A 16 -1.90 -28.73 2.49
N THR A 17 -1.29 -28.83 1.30
CA THR A 17 -1.18 -27.76 0.32
C THR A 17 -2.28 -27.81 -0.75
N ASP A 18 -3.36 -28.56 -0.54
CA ASP A 18 -4.43 -28.69 -1.52
C ASP A 18 -5.09 -27.32 -1.79
N SER A 19 -4.96 -26.87 -3.03
CA SER A 19 -5.55 -25.62 -3.50
C SER A 19 -7.08 -25.65 -3.51
N GLN A 20 -7.69 -26.84 -3.50
CA GLN A 20 -9.15 -27.01 -3.43
C GLN A 20 -9.73 -26.71 -2.04
N ARG A 21 -8.91 -26.68 -0.98
CA ARG A 21 -9.34 -26.19 0.35
C ARG A 21 -9.57 -24.68 0.37
N ILE A 22 -8.88 -23.94 -0.48
CA ILE A 22 -9.04 -22.49 -0.58
C ILE A 22 -10.31 -22.23 -1.39
N LYS A 23 -11.41 -21.88 -0.72
CA LYS A 23 -12.64 -21.45 -1.38
C LYS A 23 -12.33 -20.21 -2.23
N SER A 24 -12.21 -20.40 -3.54
CA SER A 24 -11.97 -19.32 -4.49
C SER A 24 -13.07 -18.27 -4.34
N GLY A 25 -12.68 -17.01 -4.07
CA GLY A 25 -13.61 -15.90 -3.85
C GLY A 25 -14.00 -15.61 -2.39
N VAL A 26 -13.49 -16.35 -1.38
CA VAL A 26 -13.71 -16.02 0.04
C VAL A 26 -12.74 -14.94 0.54
N VAL A 27 -11.52 -14.93 0.02
CA VAL A 27 -10.50 -13.91 0.35
C VAL A 27 -10.37 -12.96 -0.83
N ASP A 28 -10.63 -11.66 -0.61
CA ASP A 28 -10.38 -10.63 -1.63
C ASP A 28 -8.89 -10.68 -2.02
N PRO A 29 -8.54 -10.93 -3.30
CA PRO A 29 -7.14 -10.99 -3.75
C PRO A 29 -6.43 -9.63 -3.73
N GLY A 30 -7.14 -8.53 -3.46
CA GLY A 30 -6.58 -7.19 -3.32
C GLY A 30 -5.73 -7.03 -2.06
N TYR A 31 -4.76 -6.11 -2.11
CA TYR A 31 -3.97 -5.75 -0.95
C TYR A 31 -4.61 -4.53 -0.29
N ARG A 32 -4.99 -4.65 0.99
CA ARG A 32 -5.56 -3.51 1.74
C ARG A 32 -4.55 -2.37 1.89
N PHE A 33 -3.25 -2.66 1.88
CA PHE A 33 -2.20 -1.66 1.99
C PHE A 33 -1.12 -1.91 0.93
N PRO A 34 -0.35 -0.87 0.53
CA PRO A 34 0.76 -1.08 -0.38
C PRO A 34 1.78 -2.06 0.22
N LYS A 35 2.40 -2.88 -0.63
CA LYS A 35 3.48 -3.76 -0.18
C LYS A 35 4.70 -2.93 0.24
N PRO A 36 5.35 -3.25 1.37
CA PRO A 36 6.58 -2.57 1.79
C PRO A 36 7.68 -2.55 0.71
N THR A 37 7.76 -3.60 -0.12
CA THR A 37 8.74 -3.71 -1.21
C THR A 37 8.57 -2.62 -2.28
N LEU A 38 7.40 -2.01 -2.41
CA LEU A 38 7.18 -0.88 -3.33
C LEU A 38 7.99 0.35 -2.93
N PHE A 39 8.34 0.53 -1.66
CA PHE A 39 9.13 1.67 -1.20
C PHE A 39 10.64 1.38 -1.16
N VAL A 40 11.01 0.10 -1.05
CA VAL A 40 12.42 -0.34 -0.99
C VAL A 40 13.02 -0.47 -2.39
N ASN A 41 12.25 -0.98 -3.36
CA ASN A 41 12.76 -1.33 -4.68
C ASN A 41 12.81 -0.15 -5.65
N VAL A 42 12.44 1.06 -5.23
CA VAL A 42 12.47 2.24 -6.09
C VAL A 42 13.91 2.76 -6.18
N SER A 43 14.49 2.63 -7.37
CA SER A 43 15.90 2.94 -7.60
C SER A 43 16.22 4.43 -7.65
N THR A 44 15.27 5.29 -8.05
CA THR A 44 15.52 6.74 -8.19
C THR A 44 15.03 7.50 -6.95
N PRO A 45 15.86 8.36 -6.34
CA PRO A 45 15.48 9.15 -5.16
C PRO A 45 14.21 9.98 -5.38
N GLU A 46 14.03 10.54 -6.57
CA GLU A 46 12.88 11.38 -6.92
C GLU A 46 11.58 10.58 -6.91
N ARG A 47 11.58 9.37 -7.49
CA ARG A 47 10.40 8.49 -7.47
C ARG A 47 10.13 7.99 -6.06
N LYS A 48 11.17 7.70 -5.28
CA LYS A 48 11.02 7.27 -3.90
C LYS A 48 10.37 8.36 -3.07
N LYS A 49 10.79 9.62 -3.25
CA LYS A 49 10.17 10.79 -2.65
C LYS A 49 8.69 10.91 -3.06
N THR A 50 8.36 10.79 -4.35
CA THR A 50 6.96 10.80 -4.81
C THR A 50 6.12 9.70 -4.16
N TYR A 51 6.63 8.47 -4.10
CA TYR A 51 5.91 7.36 -3.47
C TYR A 51 5.62 7.64 -2.01
N LEU A 52 6.61 8.15 -1.27
CA LEU A 52 6.47 8.48 0.13
C LEU A 52 5.47 9.62 0.34
N LEU A 53 5.57 10.69 -0.43
CA LEU A 53 4.63 11.82 -0.36
C LEU A 53 3.19 11.38 -0.62
N ASN A 54 2.97 10.69 -1.75
CA ASN A 54 1.64 10.22 -2.14
C ASN A 54 1.05 9.27 -1.09
N TRP A 55 1.87 8.36 -0.54
CA TRP A 55 1.42 7.48 0.52
C TRP A 55 1.10 8.24 1.80
N LEU A 56 2.00 9.07 2.32
CA LEU A 56 1.84 9.76 3.59
C LEU A 56 0.63 10.71 3.58
N SER A 57 0.39 11.41 2.46
CA SER A 57 -0.78 12.27 2.30
C SER A 57 -2.09 11.48 2.33
N ALA A 58 -2.13 10.31 1.68
CA ALA A 58 -3.31 9.46 1.63
C ALA A 58 -3.50 8.62 2.90
N HIS A 59 -2.43 8.33 3.62
CA HIS A 59 -2.36 7.38 4.71
C HIS A 59 -3.47 7.54 5.77
N PRO A 60 -3.70 8.71 6.38
CA PRO A 60 -4.72 8.85 7.42
C PRO A 60 -6.14 8.63 6.89
N LEU A 61 -6.43 9.12 5.68
CA LEU A 61 -7.74 8.95 5.04
C LEU A 61 -7.98 7.50 4.66
N TRP A 62 -6.96 6.83 4.12
CA TRP A 62 -7.06 5.41 3.75
C TRP A 62 -7.23 4.49 4.96
N ILE A 63 -6.45 4.68 6.03
CA ILE A 63 -6.66 3.92 7.28
C ILE A 63 -8.08 4.10 7.80
N SER A 64 -8.58 5.34 7.81
CA SER A 64 -9.95 5.64 8.25
C SER A 64 -10.99 4.92 7.40
N GLN A 65 -10.84 4.96 6.06
CA GLN A 65 -11.72 4.26 5.13
C GLN A 65 -11.71 2.75 5.38
N VAL A 66 -10.54 2.12 5.45
CA VAL A 66 -10.41 0.67 5.68
C VAL A 66 -11.05 0.24 7.02
N ASN A 67 -10.92 1.05 8.07
CA ASN A 67 -11.44 0.73 9.40
C ASN A 67 -12.96 0.98 9.54
N ILE A 68 -13.49 2.05 8.94
CA ILE A 68 -14.87 2.52 9.18
C ILE A 68 -15.83 2.05 8.08
N ARG A 69 -15.41 2.17 6.82
CA ARG A 69 -16.22 1.84 5.64
C ARG A 69 -15.32 1.26 4.56
N PRO A 70 -14.89 -0.01 4.70
CA PRO A 70 -14.00 -0.63 3.74
C PRO A 70 -14.65 -0.65 2.34
N PRO A 71 -13.87 -0.44 1.27
CA PRO A 71 -14.37 -0.60 -0.08
C PRO A 71 -14.78 -2.05 -0.35
N SER A 72 -15.63 -2.26 -1.35
CA SER A 72 -16.07 -3.60 -1.76
C SER A 72 -14.97 -4.43 -2.42
N LYS A 73 -13.90 -3.78 -2.90
CA LYS A 73 -12.69 -4.37 -3.47
C LYS A 73 -11.47 -3.57 -3.05
N PHE A 74 -10.37 -4.25 -2.80
CA PHE A 74 -9.09 -3.58 -2.51
C PHE A 74 -8.22 -3.39 -3.77
N PRO A 75 -7.31 -2.39 -3.77
CA PRO A 75 -6.41 -2.19 -4.90
C PRO A 75 -5.50 -3.39 -5.13
N SER A 76 -5.28 -3.73 -6.40
CA SER A 76 -4.26 -4.72 -6.80
C SER A 76 -2.84 -4.16 -6.60
N PRO A 77 -1.79 -5.01 -6.61
CA PRO A 77 -0.40 -4.53 -6.53
C PRO A 77 -0.03 -3.51 -7.61
N GLN A 78 -0.59 -3.64 -8.83
CA GLN A 78 -0.33 -2.68 -9.91
C GLN A 78 -1.05 -1.36 -9.65
N MET A 79 -2.29 -1.41 -9.18
CA MET A 79 -3.06 -0.21 -8.83
C MET A 79 -2.37 0.60 -7.72
N TRP A 80 -1.80 -0.07 -6.73
CA TRP A 80 -0.97 0.60 -5.72
C TRP A 80 0.26 1.28 -6.32
N ARG A 81 0.98 0.61 -7.25
CA ARG A 81 2.11 1.24 -7.95
C ARG A 81 1.67 2.46 -8.74
N ASP A 82 0.57 2.35 -9.47
CA ASP A 82 0.07 3.43 -10.33
C ASP A 82 -0.33 4.66 -9.48
N PHE A 83 -0.99 4.43 -8.34
CA PHE A 83 -1.33 5.47 -7.36
C PHE A 83 -0.08 6.10 -6.72
N LEU A 84 0.87 5.29 -6.27
CA LEU A 84 2.09 5.83 -5.65
C LEU A 84 2.94 6.60 -6.67
N ASN A 85 2.86 6.22 -7.94
CA ASN A 85 3.58 6.82 -9.05
C ASN A 85 2.81 7.96 -9.75
N THR A 86 1.60 8.34 -9.30
CA THR A 86 0.89 9.46 -9.93
C THR A 86 1.66 10.77 -9.70
N ILE A 87 2.50 11.07 -10.67
CA ILE A 87 2.87 12.42 -11.09
C ILE A 87 1.75 12.84 -12.02
N ASP A 88 1.14 13.98 -11.69
CA ASP A 88 0.10 14.68 -12.41
C ASP A 88 0.11 14.35 -13.92
N THR A 89 -0.81 13.50 -14.35
CA THR A 89 -1.00 13.20 -15.77
C THR A 89 -2.48 12.94 -15.97
N ASP A 90 -3.17 13.95 -16.48
CA ASP A 90 -4.47 13.75 -17.11
C ASP A 90 -4.38 12.56 -18.07
N PRO A 91 -5.21 11.52 -17.89
CA PRO A 91 -5.20 10.40 -18.81
C PRO A 91 -5.74 10.84 -20.16
N LEU A 92 -4.96 10.65 -21.23
CA LEU A 92 -5.50 10.69 -22.59
C LEU A 92 -6.58 9.59 -22.73
N PRO A 93 -7.74 9.84 -23.38
CA PRO A 93 -8.97 9.08 -23.13
C PRO A 93 -9.07 7.65 -23.68
N SER A 94 -8.00 7.02 -24.18
CA SER A 94 -8.13 5.80 -25.00
C SER A 94 -7.16 4.65 -24.71
N THR A 95 -6.51 4.63 -23.54
CA THR A 95 -5.53 3.57 -23.20
C THR A 95 -5.94 2.76 -21.98
N LYS A 96 -5.45 1.51 -21.88
CA LYS A 96 -5.62 0.64 -20.68
C LYS A 96 -5.26 1.37 -19.37
N THR A 97 -4.32 2.32 -19.43
CA THR A 97 -3.91 3.19 -18.32
C THR A 97 -5.04 4.09 -17.80
N ALA A 98 -5.91 4.61 -18.68
CA ALA A 98 -7.05 5.43 -18.29
C ALA A 98 -8.10 4.60 -17.51
N SER A 99 -8.36 3.37 -17.97
CA SER A 99 -9.26 2.44 -17.28
C SER A 99 -8.73 2.04 -15.90
N THR A 100 -7.42 1.78 -15.76
CA THR A 100 -6.82 1.48 -14.45
C THR A 100 -6.87 2.70 -13.52
N LYS A 101 -6.62 3.92 -14.02
CA LYS A 101 -6.75 5.15 -13.22
C LYS A 101 -8.19 5.37 -12.72
N LEU A 102 -9.19 5.13 -13.57
CA LEU A 102 -10.60 5.19 -13.15
C LEU A 102 -10.92 4.15 -12.08
N ALA A 103 -10.43 2.92 -12.22
CA ALA A 103 -10.62 1.89 -11.20
C ALA A 103 -9.92 2.24 -9.87
N VAL A 104 -8.72 2.84 -9.92
CA VAL A 104 -8.03 3.35 -8.72
C VAL A 104 -8.87 4.43 -8.05
N ARG A 105 -9.44 5.34 -8.84
CA ARG A 105 -10.29 6.44 -8.36
C ARG A 105 -11.58 5.97 -7.73
N ASP A 106 -12.21 4.95 -8.31
CA ASP A 106 -13.41 4.33 -7.76
C ASP A 106 -13.15 3.64 -6.41
N ILE A 107 -11.99 2.97 -6.25
CA ILE A 107 -11.64 2.27 -5.01
C ILE A 107 -11.13 3.21 -3.91
N LEU A 108 -10.18 4.08 -4.22
CA LEU A 108 -9.55 4.99 -3.25
C LEU A 108 -10.43 6.20 -2.95
N GLY A 109 -11.26 6.63 -3.90
CA GLY A 109 -12.07 7.83 -3.78
C GLY A 109 -11.31 9.14 -4.01
N GLU A 110 -12.07 10.18 -4.36
CA GLU A 110 -11.55 11.51 -4.70
C GLU A 110 -10.70 12.14 -3.61
N ALA A 111 -11.17 12.07 -2.36
CA ALA A 111 -10.51 12.77 -1.25
C ALA A 111 -9.08 12.26 -1.02
N ILE A 112 -8.87 10.95 -1.14
CA ILE A 112 -7.55 10.32 -0.99
C ILE A 112 -6.63 10.71 -2.15
N ILE A 113 -7.15 10.71 -3.38
CA ILE A 113 -6.38 11.09 -4.56
C ILE A 113 -5.99 12.56 -4.51
N ASN A 114 -6.94 13.45 -4.18
CA ASN A 114 -6.68 14.89 -4.07
C ASN A 114 -5.68 15.21 -2.96
N SER A 115 -5.74 14.49 -1.83
CA SER A 115 -4.75 14.62 -0.76
C SER A 115 -3.34 14.25 -1.26
N ALA A 116 -3.20 13.14 -1.97
CA ALA A 116 -1.92 12.71 -2.53
C ALA A 116 -1.36 13.68 -3.58
N GLN A 117 -2.23 14.28 -4.40
CA GLN A 117 -1.84 15.21 -5.47
C GLN A 117 -1.54 16.64 -4.99
N GLY A 118 -1.65 16.93 -3.68
CA GLY A 118 -1.43 18.29 -3.18
C GLY A 118 -2.49 19.29 -3.64
N SER A 119 -3.67 18.81 -4.04
CA SER A 119 -4.80 19.63 -4.50
C SER A 119 -5.55 20.29 -3.33
N VAL A 120 -6.56 21.11 -3.62
CA VAL A 120 -7.38 21.81 -2.61
C VAL A 120 -7.85 20.84 -1.52
N GLY A 121 -7.38 21.06 -0.29
CA GLY A 121 -7.68 20.21 0.87
C GLY A 121 -6.57 19.23 1.29
N ALA A 122 -5.46 19.17 0.56
CA ALA A 122 -4.28 18.41 0.98
C ALA A 122 -3.62 19.02 2.24
N PRO A 123 -3.03 18.22 3.13
CA PRO A 123 -2.34 18.71 4.31
C PRO A 123 -1.19 19.66 3.92
N GLN A 124 -1.16 20.85 4.51
CA GLN A 124 -0.10 21.84 4.29
C GLN A 124 1.26 21.34 4.83
N GLU A 125 1.22 20.46 5.83
CA GLU A 125 2.39 19.80 6.41
C GLU A 125 2.12 18.30 6.56
N ILE A 126 2.96 17.48 5.93
CA ILE A 126 2.87 16.02 6.06
C ILE A 126 3.75 15.61 7.24
N THR A 127 3.11 15.06 8.26
CA THR A 127 3.77 14.64 9.50
C THR A 127 3.72 13.12 9.62
N TRP A 128 4.73 12.51 10.25
CA TRP A 128 4.73 11.07 10.56
C TRP A 128 5.09 10.85 12.01
N ARG A 129 4.13 10.41 12.83
CA ARG A 129 4.34 10.12 14.26
C ARG A 129 5.07 11.26 15.00
N GLY A 130 4.72 12.50 14.68
CA GLY A 130 5.34 13.71 15.26
C GLY A 130 6.63 14.17 14.58
N MET A 131 7.16 13.46 13.58
CA MET A 131 8.25 13.97 12.73
C MET A 131 7.70 14.96 11.72
N GLN A 132 8.34 16.13 11.65
CA GLN A 132 8.03 17.23 10.72
C GLN A 132 9.03 17.28 9.57
N GLY A 133 8.70 18.03 8.51
CA GLY A 133 9.63 18.29 7.39
C GLY A 133 9.92 17.08 6.48
N ILE A 134 9.14 16.00 6.59
CA ILE A 134 9.36 14.77 5.81
C ILE A 134 9.19 15.03 4.32
N SER A 135 8.29 15.95 3.95
CA SER A 135 8.00 16.28 2.56
C SER A 135 9.18 16.85 1.79
N SER A 136 10.13 17.49 2.50
CA SER A 136 11.33 18.05 1.89
C SER A 136 12.45 17.03 1.68
N LEU A 137 12.38 15.86 2.31
CA LEU A 137 13.49 14.90 2.35
C LEU A 137 13.60 14.15 1.03
N SER A 138 14.66 14.44 0.27
CA SER A 138 15.04 13.64 -0.91
C SER A 138 15.64 12.29 -0.51
N ASP A 139 16.24 12.22 0.68
CA ASP A 139 16.67 10.97 1.31
C ASP A 139 16.07 10.88 2.73
N PRO A 140 15.08 10.00 2.95
CA PRO A 140 14.41 9.89 4.23
C PRO A 140 15.30 9.20 5.28
N PRO A 141 15.30 9.67 6.54
CA PRO A 141 16.02 9.02 7.64
C PRO A 141 15.70 7.54 7.76
N LEU A 142 16.72 6.74 8.08
CA LEU A 142 16.57 5.29 8.22
C LEU A 142 15.54 4.89 9.29
N SER A 143 15.45 5.67 10.38
CA SER A 143 14.45 5.48 11.44
C SER A 143 13.02 5.64 10.91
N PHE A 144 12.78 6.67 10.10
CA PHE A 144 11.50 6.89 9.42
C PHE A 144 11.17 5.73 8.49
N MET A 145 12.10 5.33 7.61
CA MET A 145 11.87 4.23 6.67
C MET A 145 11.55 2.92 7.40
N ARG A 146 12.28 2.60 8.48
CA ARG A 146 12.00 1.42 9.31
C ARG A 146 10.61 1.48 9.94
N SER A 147 10.22 2.64 10.47
CA SER A 147 8.90 2.84 11.08
C SER A 147 7.76 2.68 10.06
N LEU A 148 7.91 3.25 8.87
CA LEU A 148 6.95 3.12 7.79
C LEU A 148 6.80 1.67 7.32
N LEU A 149 7.93 1.00 7.04
CA LEU A 149 7.93 -0.38 6.58
C LEU A 149 7.33 -1.31 7.64
N TRP A 150 7.67 -1.11 8.91
CA TRP A 150 7.10 -1.88 10.02
C TRP A 150 5.58 -1.77 10.05
N GLU A 151 5.04 -0.55 10.01
CA GLU A 151 3.59 -0.34 10.04
C GLU A 151 2.90 -1.00 8.85
N LEU A 152 3.48 -0.89 7.64
CA LEU A 152 2.93 -1.56 6.45
C LEU A 152 2.97 -3.09 6.57
N TYR A 153 4.03 -3.67 7.15
CA TYR A 153 4.08 -5.11 7.41
C TYR A 153 3.02 -5.53 8.42
N GLU A 154 2.91 -4.79 9.53
CA GLU A 154 1.95 -5.04 10.60
C GLU A 154 0.50 -4.95 10.11
N LEU A 155 0.16 -3.90 9.36
CA LEU A 155 -1.17 -3.71 8.79
C LEU A 155 -1.52 -4.80 7.79
N ASN A 156 -0.64 -5.09 6.83
CA ASN A 156 -0.90 -6.16 5.86
C ASN A 156 -1.08 -7.51 6.57
N PHE A 157 -0.19 -7.85 7.51
CA PHE A 157 -0.29 -9.10 8.27
C PHE A 157 -1.60 -9.20 9.06
N ARG A 158 -1.98 -8.16 9.80
CA ARG A 158 -3.20 -8.15 10.60
C ARG A 158 -4.44 -8.38 9.74
N TYR A 159 -4.50 -7.75 8.57
CA TYR A 159 -5.65 -7.86 7.69
C TYR A 159 -5.67 -9.13 6.84
N GLU A 160 -4.51 -9.67 6.48
CA GLU A 160 -4.42 -11.01 5.91
C GLU A 160 -4.89 -12.06 6.93
N LEU A 161 -4.53 -11.92 8.20
CA LEU A 161 -4.98 -12.80 9.27
C LEU A 161 -6.51 -12.72 9.48
N TYR A 162 -7.09 -11.52 9.50
CA TYR A 162 -8.56 -11.35 9.60
C TYR A 162 -9.34 -11.93 8.42
N ALA A 163 -8.71 -12.11 7.25
CA ALA A 163 -9.39 -12.71 6.10
C ALA A 163 -9.42 -14.25 6.18
N LEU A 164 -8.67 -14.85 7.10
CA LEU A 164 -8.58 -16.30 7.30
C LEU A 164 -9.51 -16.82 8.39
N ASP A 165 -10.05 -15.93 9.24
CA ASP A 165 -11.03 -16.22 10.30
C ASP A 165 -12.47 -16.04 9.79
#